data_AF-A0A0F9DZ28-F1
#
_entry.id   AF-A0A0F9DZ28-F1
#
_cell.length_a   1.000
_cell.length_b   1.000
_cell.length_c   1.000
_cell.angle_alpha   90.00
_cell.angle_beta   90.00
_cell.angle_gamma   90.00
#
_symmetry.space_group_name_H-M   'P 1'
#
loop_
_entity.id
_entity.type
_entity.pdbx_description
1 polymer ?
#
loop_
_entity_poly.entity_id
_entity_poly.type
_entity_poly.pdbx_seq_one_letter_code
_entity_poly.pdbx_strand_id
1 'polypeptide(L)'
;GLNYDSVLENCLRFIDLRNERGEKPVIQIRMILQEKNYHERDIWKEYWLSQVSKQDVVSSRYMHSWGNGLKSYESHEDDSQYDGKPCISPWSTVVIHADGKVPLCGMDFNSKLQMGDLETSTIKEIWNNEQFRRVREIHAVGDRNDIDLCIGCNVWGLKVKTNH
;
A
#
# COMPACT_ATOMS: atom_id res chain seq x y z
N GLY A 1 -22.48 -7.92 -9.89
CA GLY A 1 -21.90 -7.28 -8.68
C GLY A 1 -22.55 -7.89 -7.45
N LEU A 2 -22.00 -7.62 -6.26
CA LEU A 2 -22.64 -8.01 -4.99
C LEU A 2 -23.78 -7.02 -4.64
N ASN A 3 -24.74 -7.44 -3.82
CA ASN A 3 -25.78 -6.55 -3.29
C ASN A 3 -25.18 -5.67 -2.17
N TYR A 4 -25.27 -4.35 -2.33
CA TYR A 4 -24.67 -3.39 -1.39
C TYR A 4 -25.20 -3.55 0.04
N ASP A 5 -26.52 -3.58 0.20
CA ASP A 5 -27.17 -3.63 1.52
C ASP A 5 -26.77 -4.91 2.27
N SER A 6 -26.77 -6.05 1.56
CA SER A 6 -26.34 -7.32 2.16
C SER A 6 -24.87 -7.31 2.59
N VAL A 7 -23.97 -6.68 1.81
CA VAL A 7 -22.55 -6.59 2.18
C VAL A 7 -22.36 -5.69 3.39
N LEU A 8 -23.04 -4.53 3.41
CA LEU A 8 -22.97 -3.59 4.54
C LEU A 8 -23.50 -4.23 5.82
N GLU A 9 -24.66 -4.89 5.76
CA GLU A 9 -25.26 -5.58 6.90
C GLU A 9 -24.32 -6.66 7.46
N ASN A 10 -23.70 -7.45 6.59
CA ASN A 10 -22.73 -8.46 7.00
C ASN A 10 -21.50 -7.86 7.69
N CYS A 11 -20.98 -6.73 7.19
CA CYS A 11 -19.87 -6.02 7.83
C CYS A 11 -20.24 -5.51 9.22
N LEU A 12 -21.41 -4.88 9.38
CA LEU A 12 -21.90 -4.39 10.67
C LEU A 12 -22.11 -5.54 11.65
N ARG A 13 -22.76 -6.63 11.20
CA ARG A 13 -22.98 -7.83 12.02
C ARG A 13 -21.67 -8.45 12.50
N PHE A 14 -20.64 -8.44 11.67
CA PHE A 14 -19.32 -8.93 12.08
C PHE A 14 -18.69 -8.06 13.17
N ILE A 15 -18.79 -6.74 13.05
CA ILE A 15 -18.30 -5.79 14.07
C ILE A 15 -19.02 -6.03 15.40
N ASP A 16 -20.34 -6.16 15.38
CA ASP A 16 -21.16 -6.42 16.57
C ASP A 16 -20.74 -7.72 17.26
N LEU A 17 -20.66 -8.82 16.50
CA LEU A 17 -20.25 -10.13 17.03
C LEU A 17 -18.85 -10.10 17.64
N ARG A 18 -17.91 -9.37 17.02
CA ARG A 18 -16.55 -9.19 17.56
C ARG A 18 -16.61 -8.44 18.89
N ASN A 19 -17.39 -7.36 18.96
CA ASN A 19 -17.52 -6.54 20.16
C ASN A 19 -18.18 -7.30 21.32
N GLU A 20 -19.28 -8.04 21.06
CA GLU A 20 -20.00 -8.84 22.05
C GLU A 20 -19.11 -9.90 22.73
N ARG A 21 -18.21 -10.50 21.96
CA ARG A 21 -17.33 -11.57 22.47
C ARG A 21 -16.08 -11.05 23.19
N GLY A 22 -15.85 -9.73 23.19
CA GLY A 22 -14.62 -9.14 23.71
C GLY A 22 -13.37 -9.64 22.98
N GLU A 23 -13.51 -10.03 21.71
CA GLU A 23 -12.44 -10.65 20.94
C GLU A 23 -11.39 -9.63 20.45
N LYS A 24 -10.18 -10.12 20.21
CA LYS A 24 -8.99 -9.30 19.95
C LYS A 24 -8.76 -8.79 18.51
N PRO A 25 -9.39 -9.28 17.41
CA PRO A 25 -8.96 -8.85 16.10
C PRO A 25 -9.28 -7.36 15.90
N VAL A 26 -8.29 -6.63 15.39
CA VAL A 26 -8.46 -5.24 14.94
C VAL A 26 -9.14 -5.26 13.58
N ILE A 27 -10.24 -4.52 13.46
CA ILE A 27 -10.96 -4.37 12.20
C ILE A 27 -10.40 -3.16 11.48
N GLN A 28 -10.01 -3.34 10.22
CA GLN A 28 -9.60 -2.25 9.36
C GLN A 28 -10.59 -2.06 8.22
N ILE A 29 -11.23 -0.90 8.19
CA ILE A 29 -12.11 -0.46 7.11
C ILE A 29 -11.34 0.51 6.23
N ARG A 30 -11.33 0.27 4.91
CA ARG A 30 -10.57 1.07 3.95
C ARG A 30 -11.39 1.47 2.73
N MET A 31 -11.27 2.75 2.35
CA MET A 31 -11.77 3.26 1.07
C MET A 31 -10.62 3.70 0.17
N ILE A 32 -10.74 3.38 -1.12
CA ILE A 32 -9.89 3.91 -2.17
C ILE A 32 -10.58 5.14 -2.78
N LEU A 33 -9.90 6.28 -2.65
CA LEU A 33 -10.32 7.57 -3.16
C LEU A 33 -10.01 7.65 -4.66
N GLN A 34 -11.02 8.04 -5.43
CA GLN A 34 -11.03 8.27 -6.87
C GLN A 34 -11.83 9.54 -7.17
N GLU A 35 -11.66 10.13 -8.36
CA GLU A 35 -12.31 11.38 -8.77
C GLU A 35 -13.82 11.42 -8.47
N LYS A 36 -14.50 10.29 -8.72
CA LYS A 36 -15.93 10.15 -8.51
C LYS A 36 -16.38 10.13 -7.05
N ASN A 37 -15.51 9.87 -6.08
CA ASN A 37 -15.89 9.71 -4.66
C ASN A 37 -15.06 10.56 -3.69
N TYR A 38 -14.22 11.49 -4.16
CA TYR A 38 -13.46 12.37 -3.25
C TYR A 38 -14.35 13.16 -2.29
N HIS A 39 -15.50 13.61 -2.78
CA HIS A 39 -16.49 14.35 -2.00
C HIS A 39 -17.14 13.50 -0.89
N GLU A 40 -17.06 12.17 -0.97
CA GLU A 40 -17.63 11.24 0.02
C GLU A 40 -16.67 10.94 1.17
N ARG A 41 -15.39 11.36 1.08
CA ARG A 41 -14.34 10.95 2.04
C ARG A 41 -14.71 11.19 3.50
N ASP A 42 -15.13 12.40 3.81
CA ASP A 42 -15.28 12.83 5.20
C ASP A 42 -16.56 12.23 5.80
N ILE A 43 -17.67 12.22 5.06
CA ILE A 43 -18.92 11.56 5.48
C ILE A 43 -18.76 10.04 5.61
N TRP A 44 -18.03 9.40 4.70
CA TRP A 44 -17.70 7.97 4.79
C TRP A 44 -16.88 7.65 6.04
N LYS A 45 -15.88 8.49 6.33
CA LYS A 45 -15.00 8.31 7.49
C LYS A 45 -15.77 8.47 8.80
N GLU A 46 -16.60 9.51 8.90
CA GLU A 46 -17.46 9.75 10.07
C GLU A 46 -18.43 8.59 10.31
N TYR A 47 -19.08 8.11 9.24
CA TYR A 47 -19.95 6.94 9.31
C TYR A 47 -19.21 5.73 9.90
N TRP A 48 -18.09 5.31 9.30
CA TRP A 48 -17.39 4.11 9.77
C TRP A 48 -16.76 4.26 11.15
N LEU A 49 -16.26 5.46 11.51
CA LEU A 49 -15.78 5.74 12.86
C LEU A 49 -16.88 5.59 13.91
N SER A 50 -18.14 5.89 13.56
CA SER A 50 -19.28 5.69 14.46
C SER A 50 -19.67 4.21 14.64
N GLN A 51 -19.27 3.32 13.74
CA GLN A 51 -19.61 1.89 13.79
C GLN A 51 -18.54 1.05 14.50
N VAL A 52 -17.28 1.47 14.44
CA VAL A 52 -16.14 0.69 14.95
C VAL A 52 -15.72 1.12 16.36
N SER A 53 -14.91 0.29 17.02
CA SER A 53 -14.34 0.59 18.34
C SER A 53 -13.03 1.38 18.23
N LYS A 54 -12.56 1.95 19.35
CA LYS A 54 -11.31 2.75 19.40
C LYS A 54 -10.04 2.00 19.01
N GLN A 55 -10.05 0.66 19.01
CA GLN A 55 -8.90 -0.15 18.59
C GLN A 55 -8.86 -0.39 17.09
N ASP A 56 -9.95 -0.08 16.37
CA ASP A 56 -10.08 -0.32 14.94
C ASP A 56 -9.48 0.82 14.12
N VAL A 57 -9.34 0.58 12.81
CA VAL A 57 -8.71 1.53 11.90
C VAL A 57 -9.66 1.86 10.76
N VAL A 58 -10.04 3.13 10.63
CA VAL A 58 -10.75 3.66 9.47
C VAL A 58 -9.79 4.51 8.66
N SER A 59 -9.48 4.07 7.44
CA SER A 59 -8.47 4.73 6.60
C SER A 59 -8.96 4.93 5.17
N SER A 60 -8.78 6.12 4.63
CA SER A 60 -8.92 6.36 3.19
C SER A 60 -7.53 6.49 2.56
N ARG A 61 -7.33 5.95 1.36
CA ARG A 61 -6.11 6.14 0.58
C ARG A 61 -6.46 6.56 -0.83
N TYR A 62 -5.68 7.46 -1.43
CA TYR A 62 -5.78 7.68 -2.88
C TYR A 62 -5.45 6.40 -3.63
N MET A 63 -6.16 6.19 -4.75
CA MET A 63 -5.79 5.16 -5.71
C MET A 63 -4.31 5.31 -6.06
N HIS A 64 -3.56 4.21 -6.19
CA HIS A 64 -2.14 4.26 -6.55
C HIS A 64 -1.94 4.11 -8.06
N SER A 65 -0.82 4.60 -8.59
CA SER A 65 -0.49 4.55 -10.03
C SER A 65 -0.07 3.16 -10.55
N TRP A 66 -0.05 2.13 -9.69
CA TRP A 66 0.46 0.79 -9.99
C TRP A 66 1.87 0.82 -10.62
N GLY A 67 2.85 1.47 -9.98
CA GLY A 67 4.23 1.51 -10.49
C GLY A 67 4.33 2.21 -11.84
N ASN A 68 3.63 3.35 -11.96
CA ASN A 68 3.52 4.16 -13.18
C ASN A 68 2.84 3.42 -14.36
N GLY A 69 2.03 2.40 -14.06
CA GLY A 69 1.26 1.65 -15.07
C GLY A 69 0.03 2.42 -15.58
N LEU A 70 -0.49 3.37 -14.81
CA LEU A 70 -1.61 4.22 -15.20
C LEU A 70 -1.11 5.56 -15.75
N LYS A 71 -0.98 5.65 -17.08
CA LYS A 71 -0.45 6.84 -17.78
C LYS A 71 -1.25 8.13 -17.58
N SER A 72 -2.52 8.03 -17.20
CA SER A 72 -3.43 9.17 -16.98
C SER A 72 -3.70 9.42 -15.49
N TYR A 73 -2.93 8.82 -14.59
CA TYR A 73 -3.08 9.01 -13.16
C TYR A 73 -2.30 10.27 -12.73
N GLU A 74 -3.02 11.31 -12.34
CA GLU A 74 -2.46 12.46 -11.64
C GLU A 74 -2.61 12.21 -10.13
N SER A 75 -1.50 12.27 -9.40
CA SER A 75 -1.55 12.14 -7.95
C SER A 75 -2.26 13.36 -7.34
N HIS A 76 -3.23 13.11 -6.47
CA HIS A 76 -3.92 14.17 -5.71
C HIS A 76 -3.18 14.55 -4.42
N GLU A 77 -2.00 14.01 -4.20
CA GLU A 77 -1.09 14.42 -3.14
C GLU A 77 -0.05 15.37 -3.71
N ASP A 78 0.25 16.45 -2.98
CA ASP A 78 1.44 17.25 -3.21
C ASP A 78 2.67 16.38 -2.95
N ASP A 79 3.16 15.72 -4.00
CA ASP A 79 4.30 14.80 -3.98
C ASP A 79 5.64 15.54 -3.83
N SER A 80 5.66 16.88 -3.90
CA SER A 80 6.88 17.70 -3.80
C SER A 80 7.65 17.46 -2.49
N GLN A 81 6.96 17.08 -1.42
CA GLN A 81 7.54 16.79 -0.10
C GLN A 81 8.22 15.40 0.03
N TYR A 82 8.05 14.56 -0.99
CA TYR A 82 8.61 13.19 -1.06
C TYR A 82 9.70 13.06 -2.12
N ASP A 83 9.96 14.13 -2.86
CA ASP A 83 11.04 14.19 -3.82
C ASP A 83 12.38 13.92 -3.11
N GLY A 84 13.09 12.89 -3.58
CA GLY A 84 14.39 12.49 -3.07
C GLY A 84 14.45 11.72 -1.73
N LYS A 85 13.33 11.43 -1.04
CA LYS A 85 13.41 10.64 0.23
C LYS A 85 13.48 9.13 -0.03
N PRO A 86 14.37 8.38 0.64
CA PRO A 86 14.45 6.93 0.49
C PRO A 86 13.12 6.26 0.85
N CYS A 87 12.62 5.42 -0.05
CA CYS A 87 11.58 4.43 0.22
C CYS A 87 12.11 3.38 1.20
N ILE A 88 11.31 2.97 2.19
CA ILE A 88 11.70 1.93 3.16
C ILE A 88 11.62 0.50 2.59
N SER A 89 10.90 0.30 1.49
CA SER A 89 10.65 -1.03 0.92
C SER A 89 11.93 -1.85 0.66
N PRO A 90 13.00 -1.30 0.06
CA PRO A 90 14.23 -2.06 -0.22
C PRO A 90 14.95 -2.59 1.02
N TRP A 91 14.64 -2.08 2.23
CA TRP A 91 15.25 -2.49 3.49
C TRP A 91 14.34 -3.31 4.41
N SER A 92 13.03 -3.32 4.16
CA SER A 92 12.05 -3.89 5.09
C SER A 92 11.16 -4.98 4.51
N THR A 93 11.07 -5.07 3.17
CA THR A 93 10.06 -5.90 2.52
C THR A 93 10.64 -6.67 1.35
N VAL A 94 10.33 -7.97 1.27
CA VAL A 94 10.50 -8.81 0.09
C VAL A 94 9.12 -9.18 -0.44
N VAL A 95 8.93 -9.05 -1.75
CA VAL A 95 7.73 -9.52 -2.44
C VAL A 95 8.10 -10.75 -3.27
N ILE A 96 7.23 -11.76 -3.29
CA ILE A 96 7.41 -12.97 -4.07
C ILE A 96 6.14 -13.14 -4.90
N HIS A 97 6.29 -13.17 -6.22
CA HIS A 97 5.19 -13.46 -7.14
C HIS A 97 4.85 -14.95 -7.12
N ALA A 98 3.65 -15.28 -7.61
CA ALA A 98 3.16 -16.67 -7.62
C ALA A 98 4.04 -17.62 -8.46
N ASP A 99 4.81 -17.08 -9.40
CA ASP A 99 5.78 -17.81 -10.22
C ASP A 99 7.18 -17.88 -9.58
N GLY A 100 7.35 -17.46 -8.33
CA GLY A 100 8.63 -17.51 -7.61
C GLY A 100 9.59 -16.35 -7.90
N LYS A 101 9.25 -15.45 -8.83
CA LYS A 101 10.07 -14.26 -9.10
C LYS A 101 9.96 -13.25 -7.98
N VAL A 102 11.08 -12.58 -7.70
CA VAL A 102 11.17 -11.54 -6.67
C VAL A 102 11.31 -10.19 -7.36
N PRO A 103 10.26 -9.35 -7.43
CA PRO A 103 10.38 -7.98 -7.95
C PRO A 103 10.97 -7.01 -6.91
N LEU A 104 11.19 -5.75 -7.29
CA LEU A 104 11.72 -4.73 -6.37
C LEU A 104 10.78 -4.44 -5.19
N CYS A 105 9.48 -4.29 -5.45
CA CYS A 105 8.48 -4.03 -4.42
C CYS A 105 7.08 -4.42 -4.89
N GLY A 106 6.08 -4.29 -4.02
CA GLY A 106 4.68 -4.64 -4.36
C GLY A 106 4.04 -3.80 -5.45
N MET A 107 4.69 -2.71 -5.88
CA MET A 107 4.25 -1.89 -7.02
C MET A 107 4.78 -2.39 -8.36
N ASP A 108 5.80 -3.24 -8.32
CA ASP A 108 6.40 -3.83 -9.51
C ASP A 108 5.70 -5.13 -9.89
N PHE A 109 4.39 -5.04 -10.11
CA PHE A 109 3.52 -6.19 -10.36
C PHE A 109 3.87 -6.95 -11.66
N ASN A 110 4.57 -6.29 -12.59
CA ASN A 110 5.06 -6.89 -13.84
C ASN A 110 6.53 -7.35 -13.74
N SER A 111 7.16 -7.25 -12.56
CA SER A 111 8.58 -7.58 -12.35
C SER A 111 9.51 -6.85 -13.35
N LYS A 112 9.24 -5.57 -13.64
CA LYS A 112 10.11 -4.72 -14.47
C LYS A 112 11.52 -4.67 -13.91
N LEU A 113 11.65 -4.69 -12.58
CA LEU A 113 12.90 -4.78 -11.84
C LEU A 113 12.90 -6.10 -11.07
N GLN A 114 13.16 -7.19 -11.78
CA GLN A 114 13.35 -8.50 -11.17
C GLN A 114 14.64 -8.50 -10.35
N MET A 115 14.50 -8.67 -9.04
CA MET A 115 15.57 -8.70 -8.06
C MET A 115 16.12 -10.11 -7.82
N GLY A 116 15.40 -11.15 -8.27
CA GLY A 116 15.82 -12.54 -8.09
C GLY A 116 14.76 -13.55 -8.50
N ASP A 117 15.11 -14.82 -8.37
CA ASP A 117 14.25 -15.96 -8.70
C ASP A 117 14.48 -17.10 -7.71
N LEU A 118 13.40 -17.57 -7.09
CA LEU A 118 13.45 -18.64 -6.09
C LEU A 118 13.72 -20.04 -6.66
N GLU A 119 13.61 -20.22 -7.98
CA GLU A 119 14.04 -21.46 -8.63
C GLU A 119 15.56 -21.65 -8.57
N THR A 120 16.32 -20.55 -8.46
CA THR A 120 17.79 -20.57 -8.55
C THR A 120 18.50 -20.08 -7.31
N SER A 121 17.83 -19.29 -6.46
CA SER A 121 18.45 -18.63 -5.31
C SER A 121 17.54 -18.65 -4.09
N THR A 122 18.12 -18.74 -2.90
CA THR A 122 17.39 -18.57 -1.65
C THR A 122 16.99 -17.11 -1.45
N ILE A 123 15.95 -16.85 -0.65
CA ILE A 123 15.54 -15.49 -0.26
C ILE A 123 16.73 -14.71 0.32
N LYS A 124 17.59 -15.35 1.11
CA LYS A 124 18.76 -14.73 1.73
C LYS A 124 19.79 -14.28 0.69
N GLU A 125 20.03 -15.09 -0.34
CA GLU A 125 20.94 -14.75 -1.42
C GLU A 125 20.39 -13.59 -2.25
N ILE A 126 19.11 -13.67 -2.63
CA ILE A 126 18.42 -12.60 -3.35
C ILE A 126 18.48 -11.29 -2.56
N TRP A 127 18.12 -11.29 -1.28
CA TRP A 127 18.12 -10.09 -0.43
C TRP A 127 19.48 -9.38 -0.31
N ASN A 128 20.57 -10.14 -0.43
CA ASN A 128 21.94 -9.65 -0.30
C ASN A 128 22.68 -9.55 -1.64
N ASN A 129 21.99 -9.77 -2.77
CA ASN A 129 22.61 -9.71 -4.09
C ASN A 129 22.95 -8.26 -4.49
N GLU A 130 23.63 -8.14 -5.63
CA GLU A 130 24.05 -6.84 -6.16
C GLU A 130 22.87 -5.95 -6.53
N GLN A 131 21.77 -6.50 -7.07
CA GLN A 131 20.61 -5.73 -7.49
C GLN A 131 19.96 -5.02 -6.30
N PHE A 132 19.70 -5.74 -5.19
CA PHE A 132 19.17 -5.13 -3.97
C PHE A 132 20.13 -4.14 -3.33
N ARG A 133 21.45 -4.44 -3.31
CA ARG A 133 22.45 -3.49 -2.82
C ARG A 133 22.45 -2.20 -3.63
N ARG A 134 22.45 -2.30 -4.96
CA ARG A 134 22.43 -1.14 -5.86
C ARG A 134 21.21 -0.26 -5.64
N VAL A 135 20.03 -0.87 -5.50
CA VAL A 135 18.81 -0.09 -5.24
C VAL A 135 18.85 0.60 -3.88
N ARG A 136 19.37 -0.07 -2.84
CA ARG A 136 19.56 0.54 -1.51
C ARG A 136 20.55 1.71 -1.56
N GLU A 137 21.65 1.59 -2.29
CA GLU A 137 22.63 2.66 -2.46
C GLU A 137 22.02 3.90 -3.13
N ILE A 138 21.32 3.71 -4.26
CA ILE A 138 20.61 4.79 -4.96
C ILE A 138 19.63 5.51 -4.02
N HIS A 139 18.85 4.75 -3.25
CA HIS A 139 17.92 5.34 -2.30
C HIS A 139 18.65 6.05 -1.13
N ALA A 140 19.76 5.51 -0.64
CA ALA A 140 20.50 6.05 0.50
C ALA A 140 21.11 7.43 0.22
N VAL A 141 21.44 7.72 -1.04
CA VAL A 141 21.96 9.04 -1.48
C VAL A 141 20.86 10.02 -1.91
N GLY A 142 19.60 9.60 -1.88
CA GLY A 142 18.45 10.43 -2.27
C GLY A 142 18.06 10.35 -3.75
N ASP A 143 18.76 9.54 -4.54
CA ASP A 143 18.60 9.47 -5.99
C ASP A 143 17.54 8.44 -6.42
N ARG A 144 16.53 8.17 -5.60
CA ARG A 144 15.50 7.16 -5.91
C ARG A 144 14.79 7.39 -7.25
N ASN A 145 14.79 8.62 -7.76
CA ASN A 145 14.18 8.96 -9.06
C ASN A 145 15.05 8.51 -10.26
N ASP A 146 16.26 8.01 -10.04
CA ASP A 146 17.05 7.30 -11.06
C ASP A 146 16.48 5.92 -11.39
N ILE A 147 15.49 5.45 -10.63
CA ILE A 147 14.78 4.20 -10.86
C ILE A 147 13.40 4.56 -11.42
N ASP A 148 13.15 4.23 -12.70
CA ASP A 148 11.91 4.56 -13.41
C ASP A 148 10.62 4.19 -12.66
N LEU A 149 10.63 3.05 -11.96
CA LEU A 149 9.51 2.58 -11.16
C LEU A 149 9.23 3.48 -9.93
N CYS A 150 10.28 4.12 -9.41
CA CYS A 150 10.24 4.88 -8.18
C CYS A 150 9.88 6.36 -8.39
N ILE A 151 10.05 6.88 -9.62
CA ILE A 151 9.67 8.25 -9.99
C ILE A 151 8.18 8.47 -9.67
N GLY A 152 7.87 9.48 -8.86
CA GLY A 152 6.48 9.81 -8.49
C GLY A 152 5.75 8.78 -7.62
N CYS A 153 6.44 7.72 -7.14
CA CYS A 153 5.79 6.71 -6.30
C CYS A 153 5.62 7.19 -4.84
N ASN A 154 4.39 7.24 -4.35
CA ASN A 154 4.02 7.75 -3.03
C ASN A 154 3.49 6.68 -2.05
N VAL A 155 3.69 5.39 -2.36
CA VAL A 155 3.10 4.26 -1.60
C VAL A 155 3.53 4.21 -0.13
N TRP A 156 4.74 4.68 0.17
CA TRP A 156 5.27 4.83 1.52
C TRP A 156 5.37 6.29 1.97
N GLY A 157 4.63 7.20 1.32
CA GLY A 157 4.51 8.59 1.72
C GLY A 157 4.04 8.69 3.17
N LEU A 158 4.83 9.34 4.02
CA LEU A 158 4.65 9.42 5.48
C LEU A 158 3.36 10.15 5.93
N LYS A 159 2.48 10.58 5.01
CA LYS A 159 1.22 11.27 5.34
C LYS A 159 0.07 10.34 5.72
N VAL A 160 0.21 9.01 5.66
CA VAL A 160 -0.81 8.09 6.18
C VAL A 160 -0.79 8.11 7.71
N LYS A 161 -1.29 9.18 8.31
CA LYS A 161 -1.74 9.20 9.70
C LYS A 161 -3.00 8.34 9.75
N THR A 162 -2.86 7.10 10.20
CA THR A 162 -3.99 6.35 10.73
C THR A 162 -4.45 7.10 11.98
N ASN A 163 -5.54 7.85 11.87
CA ASN A 163 -6.20 8.35 13.06
C ASN A 163 -6.89 7.16 13.71
N HIS A 164 -6.48 6.89 14.95
CA HIS A 164 -7.23 6.10 15.92
C HIS A 164 -8.42 6.90 16.45
#